data_AF-A0A5Q4DY17-F1
#
_entry.id   AF-A0A5Q4DY17-F1
#
_cell.length_a   1.000
_cell.length_b   1.000
_cell.length_c   1.000
_cell.angle_alpha   90.00
_cell.angle_beta   90.00
_cell.angle_gamma   90.00
#
_symmetry.space_group_name_H-M   'P 1'
#
loop_
_entity.id
_entity.type
_entity.pdbx_description
1 polymer ?
#
loop_
_entity_poly.entity_id
_entity_poly.type
_entity_poly.pdbx_seq_one_letter_code
_entity_poly.pdbx_strand_id
1 'polypeptide(L)'
;MFSPSRSDGLALNNYFLTTSPGFPKGCAFLFDGTLPLACKAGARGAKSAKSLEARMTLYDAACKVRENAYVPYSHFKVGAALRSGSGAVFVGCNVENVAYPEGTCAEAGAIAAMVAAGETQIAEIVVVADSPSPVPPCGGCRQKIAEFAGLDVLVTMMSLSGARHTVTVAELLPGAFGIGHMDRT
;
A
#
# COMPACT_ATOMS: atom_id res chain seq x y z
N MET A 1 -20.34 -27.72 -45.65
CA MET A 1 -20.61 -27.15 -46.99
C MET A 1 -21.46 -25.91 -46.78
N PHE A 2 -20.86 -24.72 -46.71
CA PHE A 2 -21.41 -23.43 -47.15
C PHE A 2 -20.28 -22.40 -47.03
N SER A 3 -19.93 -21.85 -48.19
CA SER A 3 -18.84 -20.89 -48.43
C SER A 3 -19.23 -19.48 -47.96
N PRO A 4 -18.28 -18.59 -47.60
CA PRO A 4 -18.55 -17.22 -47.17
C PRO A 4 -18.65 -16.27 -48.38
N SER A 5 -19.52 -15.26 -48.30
CA SER A 5 -19.48 -14.08 -49.18
C SER A 5 -18.91 -12.89 -48.42
N ARG A 6 -17.75 -12.40 -48.90
CA ARG A 6 -17.15 -11.11 -48.55
C ARG A 6 -18.02 -9.95 -49.03
N SER A 7 -18.03 -8.85 -48.28
CA SER A 7 -17.54 -7.54 -48.76
C SER A 7 -17.67 -6.48 -47.65
N ASP A 8 -16.50 -5.99 -47.22
CA ASP A 8 -16.11 -4.58 -47.06
C ASP A 8 -17.14 -3.54 -46.60
N GLY A 9 -16.80 -2.80 -45.54
CA GLY A 9 -17.47 -1.54 -45.23
C GLY A 9 -17.08 -0.97 -43.87
N LEU A 10 -16.26 0.07 -43.89
CA LEU A 10 -15.78 0.86 -42.76
C LEU A 10 -16.88 1.38 -41.81
N ALA A 11 -16.44 1.55 -40.56
CA ALA A 11 -16.86 2.55 -39.58
C ALA A 11 -18.29 2.46 -39.02
N LEU A 12 -18.39 2.26 -37.71
CA LEU A 12 -18.57 3.35 -36.75
C LEU A 12 -18.79 2.78 -35.34
N ASN A 13 -18.24 3.50 -34.38
CA ASN A 13 -18.40 3.39 -32.93
C ASN A 13 -19.67 2.69 -32.45
N ASN A 14 -19.52 1.74 -31.52
CA ASN A 14 -20.48 1.53 -30.45
C ASN A 14 -19.76 0.96 -29.22
N TYR A 15 -19.13 1.87 -28.46
CA TYR A 15 -18.83 1.60 -27.06
C TYR A 15 -20.16 1.48 -26.32
N PHE A 16 -20.49 0.26 -25.90
CA PHE A 16 -21.57 -0.01 -24.96
C PHE A 16 -21.20 0.61 -23.60
N LEU A 17 -21.75 1.77 -23.29
CA LEU A 17 -21.73 2.35 -21.95
C LEU A 17 -22.90 1.77 -21.16
N THR A 18 -22.64 0.73 -20.36
CA THR A 18 -23.57 0.31 -19.31
C THR A 18 -23.56 1.38 -18.22
N THR A 19 -24.65 2.13 -18.08
CA THR A 19 -24.83 3.10 -17.00
C THR A 19 -25.12 2.37 -15.69
N SER A 20 -24.10 2.16 -14.85
CA SER A 20 -24.32 1.81 -13.45
C SER A 20 -24.81 3.05 -12.67
N PRO A 21 -25.82 2.92 -11.79
CA PRO A 21 -26.38 4.04 -11.04
C PRO A 21 -25.40 4.49 -9.95
N GLY A 22 -24.96 5.75 -10.02
CA GLY A 22 -24.08 6.36 -9.01
C GLY A 22 -23.32 7.61 -9.46
N PHE A 23 -23.30 7.93 -10.77
CA PHE A 23 -22.64 9.14 -11.28
C PHE A 23 -23.57 10.37 -11.25
N PRO A 24 -23.11 11.54 -10.75
CA PRO A 24 -23.89 12.77 -10.85
C PRO A 24 -24.03 13.20 -12.31
N LYS A 25 -25.26 13.51 -12.73
CA LYS A 25 -25.57 14.06 -14.06
C LYS A 25 -24.90 15.44 -14.21
N GLY A 26 -24.02 15.60 -15.21
CA GLY A 26 -23.57 16.94 -15.64
C GLY A 26 -22.10 17.12 -16.04
N CYS A 27 -21.25 16.10 -16.03
CA CYS A 27 -19.85 16.26 -16.45
C CYS A 27 -19.58 15.52 -17.77
N ALA A 28 -19.70 16.23 -18.89
CA ALA A 28 -19.11 15.79 -20.16
C ALA A 28 -17.67 16.29 -20.22
N PHE A 29 -16.70 15.39 -20.28
CA PHE A 29 -15.33 15.75 -20.62
C PHE A 29 -15.24 15.94 -22.13
N LEU A 30 -15.25 17.19 -22.58
CA LEU A 30 -14.76 17.56 -23.91
C LEU A 30 -13.26 17.77 -23.81
N PHE A 31 -12.49 16.84 -24.36
CA PHE A 31 -11.06 17.01 -24.62
C PHE A 31 -10.92 17.83 -25.91
N ASP A 32 -10.80 19.15 -25.78
CA ASP A 32 -10.15 20.00 -26.78
C ASP A 32 -9.01 20.72 -26.07
N GLY A 33 -7.83 20.70 -26.67
CA GLY A 33 -6.52 20.93 -26.06
C GLY A 33 -6.21 22.38 -25.72
N THR A 34 -7.11 23.09 -25.03
CA THR A 34 -6.82 24.39 -24.43
C THR A 34 -7.30 24.41 -22.98
N LEU A 35 -6.36 24.68 -22.08
CA LEU A 35 -6.57 24.84 -20.63
C LEU A 35 -7.75 25.79 -20.34
N PRO A 36 -8.72 25.42 -19.47
CA PRO A 36 -9.72 26.37 -19.05
C PRO A 36 -9.13 27.35 -18.03
N LEU A 37 -9.32 28.63 -18.33
CA LEU A 37 -9.04 29.77 -17.48
C LEU A 37 -9.65 29.61 -16.07
N ALA A 38 -8.87 30.07 -15.10
CA ALA A 38 -9.12 30.03 -13.67
C ALA A 38 -10.51 30.55 -13.23
N CYS A 39 -11.19 29.75 -12.40
CA CYS A 39 -12.22 30.23 -11.49
C CYS A 39 -11.53 30.90 -10.28
N LYS A 40 -11.48 32.24 -10.28
CA LYS A 40 -11.10 33.03 -9.10
C LYS A 40 -12.28 33.07 -8.13
N ALA A 41 -12.32 32.14 -7.18
CA ALA A 41 -13.18 32.21 -6.00
C ALA A 41 -12.34 32.16 -4.72
N GLY A 42 -12.29 33.29 -4.00
CA GLY A 42 -12.11 33.36 -2.54
C GLY A 42 -10.85 32.76 -1.94
N ALA A 43 -9.72 33.46 -2.02
CA ALA A 43 -8.51 33.17 -1.23
C ALA A 43 -8.68 33.58 0.25
N ARG A 44 -9.51 32.88 1.01
CA ARG A 44 -9.58 32.95 2.49
C ARG A 44 -9.89 31.56 3.06
N GLY A 45 -8.85 30.73 3.20
CA GLY A 45 -8.99 29.39 3.82
C GLY A 45 -7.79 28.44 3.66
N ALA A 46 -6.90 28.67 2.70
CA ALA A 46 -5.80 27.75 2.37
C ALA A 46 -4.69 27.61 3.43
N LYS A 47 -4.68 28.44 4.49
CA LYS A 47 -3.64 28.38 5.54
C LYS A 47 -3.94 27.38 6.67
N SER A 48 -5.17 26.83 6.75
CA SER A 48 -5.55 25.90 7.83
C SER A 48 -5.32 24.43 7.47
N ALA A 49 -5.63 24.00 6.23
CA ALA A 49 -5.40 22.61 5.80
C ALA A 49 -3.91 22.22 5.79
N LYS A 50 -3.04 23.14 5.34
CA LYS A 50 -1.59 22.95 5.24
C LYS A 50 -0.86 22.82 6.59
N SER A 51 -1.52 23.25 7.66
CA SER A 51 -1.01 23.20 9.04
C SER A 51 -1.52 21.98 9.82
N LEU A 52 -2.58 21.32 9.34
CA LEU A 52 -3.18 20.12 9.95
C LEU A 52 -2.81 18.82 9.19
N GLU A 53 -2.30 18.93 7.96
CA GLU A 53 -1.33 17.97 7.37
C GLU A 53 0.00 17.89 8.18
N ALA A 54 -0.02 18.36 9.43
CA ALA A 54 0.99 18.15 10.45
C ALA A 54 1.35 16.66 10.50
N ARG A 55 2.46 16.33 9.82
CA ARG A 55 3.28 15.13 9.99
C ARG A 55 2.46 13.89 10.33
N MET A 56 1.65 13.40 9.37
CA MET A 56 1.04 12.07 9.47
C MET A 56 2.12 11.08 9.92
N THR A 57 1.95 10.49 11.10
CA THR A 57 2.95 9.60 11.66
C THR A 57 2.91 8.26 10.91
N LEU A 58 3.95 7.42 11.08
CA LEU A 58 3.91 6.06 10.53
C LEU A 58 2.74 5.26 11.12
N TYR A 59 2.39 5.48 12.39
CA TYR A 59 1.22 4.87 13.00
C TYR A 59 -0.08 5.29 12.31
N ASP A 60 -0.27 6.59 12.08
CA ASP A 60 -1.48 7.10 11.39
C ASP A 60 -1.58 6.54 9.97
N ALA A 61 -0.45 6.47 9.26
CA ALA A 61 -0.38 5.89 7.93
C ALA A 61 -0.73 4.39 7.92
N ALA A 62 -0.21 3.63 8.89
CA ALA A 62 -0.48 2.21 9.06
C ALA A 62 -1.96 1.94 9.43
N CYS A 63 -2.53 2.73 10.34
CA CYS A 63 -3.95 2.68 10.69
C CYS A 63 -4.84 2.98 9.48
N LYS A 64 -4.49 4.01 8.70
CA LYS A 64 -5.26 4.40 7.51
C LYS A 64 -5.24 3.32 6.42
N VAL A 65 -4.07 2.76 6.11
CA VAL A 65 -3.98 1.72 5.05
C VAL A 65 -4.61 0.39 5.50
N ARG A 66 -4.58 0.08 6.80
CA ARG A 66 -5.21 -1.13 7.37
C ARG A 66 -6.67 -1.25 6.95
N GLU A 67 -7.41 -0.15 6.87
CA GLU A 67 -8.82 -0.19 6.50
C GLU A 67 -9.09 -0.74 5.09
N ASN A 68 -8.10 -0.67 4.21
CA ASN A 68 -8.16 -1.18 2.84
C ASN A 68 -7.84 -2.68 2.73
N ALA A 69 -7.50 -3.35 3.84
CA ALA A 69 -7.15 -4.77 3.84
C ALA A 69 -8.27 -5.63 3.23
N TYR A 70 -7.90 -6.51 2.30
CA TYR A 70 -8.81 -7.48 1.70
C TYR A 70 -8.70 -8.80 2.47
N VAL A 71 -9.59 -8.99 3.44
CA VAL A 71 -9.52 -10.11 4.40
C VAL A 71 -10.85 -10.86 4.56
N PRO A 72 -11.46 -11.38 3.48
CA PRO A 72 -12.75 -12.05 3.58
C PRO A 72 -12.69 -13.41 4.28
N TYR A 73 -11.50 -13.99 4.51
CA TYR A 73 -11.36 -15.32 5.11
C TYR A 73 -10.98 -15.23 6.59
N SER A 74 -9.94 -14.47 6.95
CA SER A 74 -9.55 -14.33 8.37
C SER A 74 -10.32 -13.24 9.11
N HIS A 75 -10.87 -12.27 8.39
CA HIS A 75 -11.41 -11.02 8.94
C HIS A 75 -10.41 -10.23 9.80
N PHE A 76 -9.11 -10.50 9.64
CA PHE A 76 -8.06 -9.92 10.46
C PHE A 76 -7.26 -8.88 9.68
N LYS A 77 -7.63 -7.60 9.83
CA LYS A 77 -6.96 -6.49 9.13
C LYS A 77 -5.62 -6.12 9.77
N VAL A 78 -4.58 -6.06 8.95
CA VAL A 78 -3.24 -5.59 9.31
C VAL A 78 -2.83 -4.47 8.35
N GLY A 79 -2.26 -3.40 8.90
CA GLY A 79 -1.63 -2.33 8.14
C GLY A 79 -0.17 -2.19 8.52
N ALA A 80 0.66 -1.81 7.56
CA ALA A 80 2.06 -1.50 7.78
C ALA A 80 2.40 -0.18 7.08
N ALA A 81 3.26 0.60 7.72
CA ALA A 81 3.86 1.78 7.12
C ALA A 81 5.36 1.76 7.43
N LEU A 82 6.17 2.01 6.42
CA LEU A 82 7.61 2.11 6.55
C LEU A 82 8.11 3.46 6.04
N ARG A 83 9.18 3.95 6.64
CA ARG A 83 9.95 5.07 6.15
C ARG A 83 11.18 4.53 5.45
N SER A 84 11.47 5.03 4.25
CA SER A 84 12.66 4.64 3.51
C SER A 84 13.88 5.50 3.88
N GLY A 85 15.05 5.16 3.34
CA GLY A 85 16.28 5.94 3.51
C GLY A 85 16.20 7.39 3.01
N SER A 86 15.33 7.68 2.02
CA SER A 86 15.06 9.05 1.57
C SER A 86 14.17 9.85 2.54
N GLY A 87 13.51 9.17 3.47
CA GLY A 87 12.49 9.72 4.35
C GLY A 87 11.06 9.60 3.81
N ALA A 88 10.86 9.11 2.59
CA ALA A 88 9.55 8.82 2.01
C ALA A 88 8.81 7.73 2.81
N VAL A 89 7.48 7.77 2.80
CA VAL A 89 6.63 6.82 3.52
C VAL A 89 5.89 5.92 2.54
N PHE A 90 5.99 4.62 2.73
CA PHE A 90 5.31 3.60 1.95
C PHE A 90 4.41 2.77 2.86
N VAL A 91 3.25 2.37 2.33
CA VAL A 91 2.20 1.72 3.11
C VAL A 91 1.76 0.42 2.44
N GLY A 92 1.30 -0.53 3.24
CA GLY A 92 0.75 -1.80 2.78
C GLY A 92 -0.29 -2.34 3.74
N CYS A 93 -1.19 -3.18 3.22
CA CYS A 93 -2.17 -3.92 4.01
C CYS A 93 -2.16 -5.39 3.56
N ASN A 94 -2.69 -6.28 4.40
CA ASN A 94 -2.79 -7.68 3.99
C ASN A 94 -3.91 -7.88 2.94
N VAL A 95 -3.61 -8.73 1.97
CA VAL A 95 -4.51 -9.09 0.86
C VAL A 95 -4.56 -10.61 0.80
N GLU A 96 -5.70 -11.18 1.12
CA GLU A 96 -5.91 -12.62 1.10
C GLU A 96 -6.31 -13.13 -0.28
N ASN A 97 -6.15 -14.44 -0.47
CA ASN A 97 -6.55 -15.15 -1.66
C ASN A 97 -7.21 -16.47 -1.25
N VAL A 98 -8.15 -16.97 -2.06
CA VAL A 98 -8.79 -18.29 -1.85
C VAL A 98 -7.76 -19.42 -1.83
N ALA A 99 -6.70 -19.30 -2.63
CA ALA A 99 -5.50 -20.13 -2.52
C ALA A 99 -4.60 -19.49 -1.44
N TYR A 100 -4.75 -19.93 -0.19
CA TYR A 100 -4.18 -19.24 0.98
C TYR A 100 -2.69 -18.87 0.88
N PRO A 101 -1.79 -19.70 0.30
CA PRO A 101 -0.38 -19.33 0.14
C PRO A 101 -0.13 -18.13 -0.79
N GLU A 102 -1.08 -17.77 -1.66
CA GLU A 102 -0.97 -16.66 -2.61
C GLU A 102 -1.33 -15.30 -1.98
N GLY A 103 -1.73 -15.27 -0.71
CA GLY A 103 -1.96 -14.03 0.03
C GLY A 103 -0.65 -13.29 0.33
N THR A 104 -0.76 -11.99 0.60
CA THR A 104 0.38 -11.18 1.05
C THR A 104 0.10 -10.48 2.36
N CYS A 105 1.11 -10.43 3.24
CA CYS A 105 1.07 -9.66 4.47
C CYS A 105 1.25 -8.16 4.20
N ALA A 106 0.88 -7.34 5.19
CA ALA A 106 0.93 -5.89 5.09
C ALA A 106 2.36 -5.35 4.90
N GLU A 107 3.33 -5.91 5.63
CA GLU A 107 4.74 -5.53 5.57
C GLU A 107 5.33 -5.83 4.20
N ALA A 108 5.03 -7.02 3.65
CA ALA A 108 5.43 -7.39 2.30
C ALA A 108 4.85 -6.45 1.24
N GLY A 109 3.59 -6.01 1.40
CA GLY A 109 2.97 -5.03 0.53
C GLY A 109 3.65 -3.66 0.61
N ALA A 110 3.98 -3.18 1.82
CA ALA A 110 4.69 -1.91 2.00
C ALA A 110 6.10 -1.94 1.39
N ILE A 111 6.81 -3.06 1.55
CA ILE A 111 8.12 -3.29 0.94
C ILE A 111 8.01 -3.30 -0.60
N ALA A 112 7.02 -4.02 -1.15
CA ALA A 112 6.80 -4.04 -2.60
C ALA A 112 6.51 -2.64 -3.16
N ALA A 113 5.72 -1.83 -2.44
CA ALA A 113 5.44 -0.45 -2.82
C ALA A 113 6.70 0.44 -2.81
N MET A 114 7.56 0.28 -1.79
CA MET A 114 8.85 0.98 -1.69
C MET A 114 9.76 0.63 -2.87
N VAL A 115 9.91 -0.66 -3.16
CA VAL A 115 10.75 -1.15 -4.27
C VAL A 115 10.20 -0.69 -5.61
N ALA A 116 8.88 -0.72 -5.80
CA ALA A 116 8.24 -0.21 -7.02
C ALA A 116 8.48 1.29 -7.25
N ALA A 117 8.72 2.05 -6.18
CA ALA A 117 9.09 3.46 -6.24
C ALA A 117 10.61 3.70 -6.44
N GLY A 118 11.42 2.65 -6.54
CA GLY A 118 12.86 2.73 -6.75
C GLY A 118 13.70 2.82 -5.48
N GLU A 119 13.10 2.59 -4.30
CA GLU A 119 13.80 2.61 -3.02
C GLU A 119 13.96 1.21 -2.43
N THR A 120 15.09 0.95 -1.76
CA THR A 120 15.44 -0.39 -1.26
C THR A 120 15.93 -0.41 0.19
N GLN A 121 15.89 0.72 0.89
CA GLN A 121 16.35 0.79 2.29
C GLN A 121 15.22 1.26 3.20
N ILE A 122 14.95 0.47 4.24
CA ILE A 122 14.00 0.77 5.31
C ILE A 122 14.76 1.44 6.46
N ALA A 123 14.29 2.62 6.87
CA ALA A 123 14.82 3.35 8.03
C ALA A 123 14.00 3.13 9.30
N GLU A 124 12.70 2.88 9.18
CA GLU A 124 11.78 2.61 10.30
C GLU A 124 10.52 1.90 9.77
N ILE A 125 9.92 1.01 10.55
CA ILE A 125 8.64 0.37 10.17
C ILE A 125 7.69 0.26 11.37
N VAL A 126 6.40 0.51 11.11
CA VAL A 126 5.29 0.33 12.04
C VAL A 126 4.29 -0.68 11.47
N VAL A 127 3.86 -1.63 12.29
CA VAL A 127 2.83 -2.62 11.98
C VAL A 127 1.68 -2.46 12.97
N VAL A 128 0.45 -2.45 12.46
CA VAL A 128 -0.77 -2.23 13.25
C VAL A 128 -1.82 -3.27 12.92
N ALA A 129 -2.45 -3.81 13.96
CA ALA A 129 -3.67 -4.61 13.83
C ALA A 129 -4.62 -4.34 15.00
N ASP A 130 -5.85 -4.83 14.88
CA ASP A 130 -6.82 -4.78 15.98
C ASP A 130 -6.74 -6.08 16.78
N SER A 131 -5.92 -6.04 17.82
CA SER A 131 -5.66 -7.16 18.71
C SER A 131 -5.40 -6.66 20.13
N PRO A 132 -5.66 -7.48 21.17
CA PRO A 132 -5.40 -7.09 22.56
C PRO A 132 -3.93 -6.74 22.86
N SER A 133 -3.00 -7.31 22.09
CA SER A 133 -1.56 -7.08 22.20
C SER A 133 -0.93 -6.77 20.84
N PRO A 134 0.23 -6.08 20.78
CA PRO A 134 0.93 -5.82 19.53
C PRO A 134 1.21 -7.10 18.73
N VAL A 135 0.86 -7.11 17.45
CA VAL A 135 1.01 -8.30 16.58
C VAL A 135 2.42 -8.37 16.02
N PRO A 136 3.16 -9.46 16.28
CA PRO A 136 4.48 -9.62 15.70
C PRO A 136 4.40 -9.96 14.20
N PRO A 137 5.33 -9.43 13.37
CA PRO A 137 5.48 -9.87 11.99
C PRO A 137 5.66 -11.38 11.88
N CYS A 138 5.06 -11.99 10.86
CA CYS A 138 5.23 -13.40 10.57
C CYS A 138 6.69 -13.69 10.15
N GLY A 139 7.13 -14.95 10.24
CA GLY A 139 8.52 -15.32 9.92
C GLY A 139 8.99 -14.85 8.53
N GLY A 140 8.13 -14.96 7.52
CA GLY A 140 8.42 -14.47 6.18
C GLY A 140 8.62 -12.95 6.12
N CYS A 141 7.77 -12.18 6.82
CA CYS A 141 7.91 -10.73 6.91
C CYS A 141 9.18 -10.32 7.67
N ARG A 142 9.56 -11.04 8.72
CA ARG A 142 10.82 -10.79 9.44
C ARG A 142 12.02 -10.94 8.52
N GLN A 143 12.06 -12.01 7.73
CA GLN A 143 13.14 -12.23 6.76
C GLN A 143 13.15 -11.16 5.66
N LYS A 144 11.98 -10.77 5.14
CA LYS A 144 11.87 -9.67 4.17
C LYS A 144 12.36 -8.34 4.75
N ILE A 145 11.98 -8.01 5.99
CA ILE A 145 12.45 -6.78 6.65
C ILE A 145 13.97 -6.82 6.80
N ALA A 146 14.53 -7.95 7.24
CA ALA A 146 15.98 -8.11 7.41
C ALA A 146 16.80 -7.98 6.10
N GLU A 147 16.19 -8.23 4.94
CA GLU A 147 16.82 -8.02 3.63
C GLU A 147 16.98 -6.52 3.29
N PHE A 148 15.99 -5.70 3.68
CA PHE A 148 15.92 -4.29 3.27
C PHE A 148 16.24 -3.30 4.40
N ALA A 149 16.56 -3.77 5.61
CA ALA A 149 16.80 -2.95 6.79
C ALA A 149 18.11 -3.31 7.48
N GLY A 150 18.78 -2.31 8.07
CA GLY A 150 19.90 -2.55 8.99
C GLY A 150 19.45 -3.30 10.25
N LEU A 151 20.37 -4.03 10.88
CA LEU A 151 20.08 -4.82 12.10
C LEU A 151 19.62 -3.96 13.29
N ASP A 152 20.01 -2.68 13.31
CA ASP A 152 19.66 -1.67 14.31
C ASP A 152 18.33 -0.94 14.02
N VAL A 153 17.75 -1.12 12.83
CA VAL A 153 16.48 -0.49 12.45
C VAL A 153 15.35 -0.93 13.39
N LEU A 154 14.51 0.02 13.77
CA LEU A 154 13.39 -0.23 14.68
C LEU A 154 12.16 -0.75 13.94
N VAL A 155 11.59 -1.82 14.49
CA VAL A 155 10.29 -2.39 14.14
C VAL A 155 9.33 -2.16 15.30
N THR A 156 8.33 -1.32 15.06
CA THR A 156 7.31 -1.01 16.05
C THR A 156 6.01 -1.73 15.73
N MET A 157 5.51 -2.55 16.65
CA MET A 157 4.22 -3.21 16.57
C MET A 157 3.24 -2.47 17.50
N MET A 158 2.03 -2.19 17.03
CA MET A 158 1.02 -1.49 17.82
C MET A 158 -0.37 -2.12 17.67
N SER A 159 -1.17 -2.04 18.74
CA SER A 159 -2.60 -2.28 18.69
C SER A 159 -3.37 -0.98 18.48
N LEU A 160 -4.65 -1.07 18.08
CA LEU A 160 -5.54 0.09 18.04
C LEU A 160 -5.86 0.67 19.42
N SER A 161 -5.68 -0.11 20.50
CA SER A 161 -5.80 0.37 21.89
C SER A 161 -4.59 1.17 22.38
N GLY A 162 -3.53 1.29 21.58
CA GLY A 162 -2.31 2.03 21.90
C GLY A 162 -1.23 1.20 22.59
N ALA A 163 -1.42 -0.12 22.77
CA ALA A 163 -0.33 -0.99 23.22
C ALA A 163 0.78 -0.99 22.17
N ARG A 164 2.04 -0.90 22.62
CA ARG A 164 3.21 -0.76 21.75
C ARG A 164 4.31 -1.72 22.19
N HIS A 165 4.94 -2.35 21.21
CA HIS A 165 6.17 -3.11 21.40
C HIS A 165 7.16 -2.69 20.31
N THR A 166 8.40 -2.41 20.67
CA THR A 166 9.42 -1.93 19.72
C THR A 166 10.69 -2.72 19.95
N VAL A 167 11.23 -3.25 18.86
CA VAL A 167 12.44 -4.07 18.84
C VAL A 167 13.29 -3.66 17.64
N THR A 168 14.57 -3.96 17.70
CA THR A 168 15.45 -3.90 16.53
C THR A 168 15.20 -5.07 15.59
N VAL A 169 15.65 -4.97 14.33
CA VAL A 169 15.62 -6.11 13.40
C VAL A 169 16.42 -7.30 13.92
N ALA A 170 17.55 -7.06 14.59
CA ALA A 170 18.36 -8.11 15.21
C ALA A 170 17.59 -8.90 16.29
N GLU A 171 16.83 -8.21 17.13
CA GLU A 171 15.99 -8.84 18.16
C GLU A 171 14.74 -9.50 17.57
N LEU A 172 14.22 -8.96 16.46
CA LEU A 172 13.06 -9.50 15.78
C LEU A 172 13.36 -10.85 15.11
N LEU A 173 14.56 -10.99 14.53
CA LEU A 173 15.01 -12.22 13.86
C LEU A 173 16.44 -12.61 14.27
N PRO A 174 16.63 -13.13 15.50
CA PRO A 174 17.93 -13.63 15.93
C PRO A 174 18.37 -14.80 15.05
N GLY A 175 19.64 -14.80 14.62
CA GLY A 175 20.18 -15.84 13.74
C GLY A 175 19.57 -15.85 12.34
N ALA A 176 19.23 -14.67 11.80
CA ALA A 176 18.65 -14.51 10.47
C ALA A 176 19.42 -15.30 9.40
N PHE A 177 18.67 -15.99 8.54
CA PHE A 177 19.23 -16.63 7.37
C PHE A 177 19.73 -15.56 6.39
N GLY A 178 20.82 -15.85 5.69
CA GLY A 178 21.49 -14.89 4.81
C GLY A 178 22.43 -15.60 3.85
N ILE A 179 22.97 -14.85 2.89
CA ILE A 179 23.77 -15.38 1.76
C ILE A 179 24.89 -16.32 2.22
N GLY A 180 25.61 -15.97 3.29
CA GLY A 180 26.70 -16.80 3.83
C GLY A 180 26.30 -18.21 4.27
N HIS A 181 25.01 -18.50 4.50
CA HIS A 181 24.53 -19.85 4.81
C HIS A 181 24.34 -20.72 3.55
N MET A 182 24.28 -20.11 2.37
CA MET A 182 24.18 -20.81 1.09
C MET A 182 25.55 -21.06 0.47
N ASP A 183 26.58 -20.39 0.97
CA ASP A 183 27.95 -20.54 0.51
C ASP A 183 28.50 -21.93 0.91
N ARG A 184 29.20 -22.56 -0.04
CA ARG A 184 29.83 -23.88 0.13
C ARG A 184 31.36 -23.82 0.10
N THR A 185 31.92 -22.62 0.27
CA THR A 185 33.36 -22.35 0.21
C THR A 185 34.10 -22.89 1.42
#